data_AF-A0A154BTN7-F1
#
_entry.id   AF-A0A154BTN7-F1
#
_cell.length_a   1.000
_cell.length_b   1.000
_cell.length_c   1.000
_cell.angle_alpha   90.00
_cell.angle_beta   90.00
_cell.angle_gamma   90.00
#
_symmetry.space_group_name_H-M   'P 1'
#
loop_
_entity.id
_entity.type
_entity.pdbx_description
1 polymer ?
#
loop_
_entity_poly.entity_id
_entity_poly.type
_entity_poly.pdbx_seq_one_letter_code
_entity_poly.pdbx_strand_id
1 'polypeptide(L)'
;MSKNTQANKSKDRLDFALQMEENNLSELLKQTQESSDALLPAMNVFLTFQQQFLQTLKDATLTEVDAIAFPSITSNIIPDEAEWQMVIATYAKTIQDPAQQFLRLWLVNSIFEKTAAFYRQVSISSASPAVRLFASSSAELKKIMARRVESVLRVCINKSWEKLGFCPFPLN
;
A
#
# COMPACT_ATOMS: atom_id res chain seq x y z
N MET A 1 0.61 7.23 37.49
CA MET A 1 1.15 6.03 36.82
C MET A 1 0.65 5.79 35.38
N SER A 2 -0.34 6.51 34.85
CA SER A 2 -0.98 6.19 33.55
C SER A 2 -0.24 6.66 32.27
N LYS A 3 0.54 7.76 32.31
CA LYS A 3 1.09 8.37 31.08
C LYS A 3 2.29 7.60 30.50
N ASN A 4 3.20 7.14 31.37
CA ASN A 4 4.42 6.44 30.95
C ASN A 4 4.12 5.10 30.24
N THR A 5 3.08 4.39 30.70
CA THR A 5 2.65 3.12 30.07
C THR A 5 2.01 3.33 28.70
N GLN A 6 1.34 4.46 28.45
CA GLN A 6 0.71 4.75 27.15
C GLN A 6 1.73 5.22 26.11
N ALA A 7 2.72 6.00 26.51
CA ALA A 7 3.83 6.41 25.65
C ALA A 7 4.62 5.17 25.16
N ASN A 8 4.96 4.25 26.08
CA ASN A 8 5.64 3.00 25.73
C ASN A 8 4.84 2.16 24.72
N LYS A 9 3.53 1.97 24.95
CA LYS A 9 2.66 1.24 24.00
C LYS A 9 2.58 1.88 22.62
N SER A 10 2.67 3.20 22.54
CA SER A 10 2.63 3.91 21.26
C SER A 10 3.94 3.72 20.49
N LYS A 11 5.07 3.76 21.20
CA LYS A 11 6.39 3.44 20.65
C LYS A 11 6.47 1.99 20.16
N ASP A 12 6.05 1.02 20.97
CA ASP A 12 6.05 -0.41 20.60
C ASP A 12 5.26 -0.65 19.30
N ARG A 13 4.14 0.06 19.11
CA ARG A 13 3.32 -0.03 17.89
C ARG A 13 4.01 0.57 16.67
N LEU A 14 4.75 1.68 16.83
CA LEU A 14 5.51 2.29 15.76
C LEU A 14 6.72 1.43 15.37
N ASP A 15 7.40 0.82 16.35
CA ASP A 15 8.50 -0.11 16.11
C ASP A 15 8.01 -1.38 15.38
N PHE A 16 6.86 -1.94 15.80
CA PHE A 16 6.23 -3.04 15.07
C PHE A 16 5.80 -2.62 13.65
N ALA A 17 5.23 -1.42 13.49
CA ALA A 17 4.86 -0.91 12.18
C ALA A 17 6.09 -0.82 11.27
N LEU A 18 7.22 -0.32 11.79
CA LEU A 18 8.46 -0.21 11.03
C LEU A 18 8.94 -1.57 10.54
N GLN A 19 9.02 -2.56 11.42
CA GLN A 19 9.42 -3.92 11.06
C GLN A 19 8.47 -4.54 10.02
N MET A 20 7.15 -4.36 10.20
CA MET A 20 6.15 -4.83 9.25
C MET A 20 6.35 -4.20 7.87
N GLU A 21 6.59 -2.89 7.80
CA GLU A 21 6.77 -2.19 6.53
C GLU A 21 8.10 -2.51 5.82
N GLU A 22 9.16 -2.83 6.58
CA GLU A 22 10.41 -3.36 6.03
C GLU A 22 10.19 -4.74 5.40
N ASN A 23 9.48 -5.63 6.08
CA ASN A 23 9.12 -6.94 5.52
C ASN A 23 8.25 -6.80 4.27
N ASN A 24 7.27 -5.88 4.28
CA ASN A 24 6.45 -5.60 3.10
C ASN A 24 7.27 -5.08 1.93
N LEU A 25 8.27 -4.22 2.20
CA LEU A 25 9.17 -3.72 1.17
C LEU A 25 9.99 -4.86 0.55
N SER A 26 10.55 -5.75 1.38
CA SER A 26 11.26 -6.94 0.89
C SER A 26 10.39 -7.84 0.03
N GLU A 27 9.13 -8.07 0.44
CA GLU A 27 8.19 -8.86 -0.35
C GLU A 27 7.83 -8.16 -1.66
N LEU A 28 7.58 -6.85 -1.65
CA LEU A 28 7.32 -6.09 -2.89
C LEU A 28 8.52 -6.13 -3.84
N LEU A 29 9.74 -5.99 -3.34
CA LEU A 29 10.95 -6.12 -4.15
C LEU A 29 11.03 -7.48 -4.85
N LYS A 30 10.76 -8.56 -4.12
CA LYS A 30 10.69 -9.91 -4.67
C LYS A 30 9.61 -10.01 -5.75
N GLN A 31 8.39 -9.53 -5.48
CA GLN A 31 7.31 -9.56 -6.45
C GLN A 31 7.65 -8.75 -7.71
N THR A 32 8.32 -7.60 -7.59
CA THR A 32 8.76 -6.77 -8.71
C THR A 32 9.83 -7.49 -9.56
N GLN A 33 10.81 -8.14 -8.93
CA GLN A 33 11.85 -8.89 -9.63
C GLN A 33 11.32 -10.07 -10.44
N GLU A 34 10.26 -10.71 -9.95
CA GLU A 34 9.63 -11.85 -10.60
C GLU A 34 8.41 -11.45 -11.48
N SER A 35 8.17 -10.16 -11.66
CA SER A 35 7.05 -9.65 -12.48
C SER A 35 7.37 -9.69 -13.96
N SER A 36 6.34 -9.86 -14.79
CA SER A 36 6.48 -9.70 -16.24
C SER A 36 6.74 -8.24 -16.61
N ASP A 37 7.37 -8.00 -17.76
CA ASP A 37 7.59 -6.67 -18.34
C ASP A 37 6.30 -5.83 -18.41
N ALA A 38 5.17 -6.48 -18.72
CA ALA A 38 3.86 -5.84 -18.76
C ALA A 38 3.45 -5.25 -17.39
N LEU A 39 3.70 -5.99 -16.30
CA LEU A 39 3.28 -5.62 -14.94
C LEU A 39 4.29 -4.68 -14.25
N LEU A 40 5.53 -4.67 -14.71
CA LEU A 40 6.63 -3.94 -14.09
C LEU A 40 6.34 -2.45 -13.82
N PRO A 41 5.69 -1.69 -14.73
CA PRO A 41 5.35 -0.29 -14.46
C PRO A 41 4.46 -0.11 -13.22
N ALA A 42 3.43 -0.96 -13.04
CA ALA A 42 2.56 -0.90 -11.87
C ALA A 42 3.31 -1.31 -10.59
N MET A 43 4.16 -2.33 -10.66
CA MET A 43 4.96 -2.77 -9.52
C MET A 43 5.98 -1.72 -9.08
N ASN A 44 6.57 -0.98 -10.01
CA ASN A 44 7.46 0.14 -9.69
C ASN A 44 6.74 1.28 -8.98
N VAL A 45 5.48 1.55 -9.34
CA VAL A 45 4.62 2.49 -8.61
C VAL A 45 4.41 2.02 -7.17
N PHE A 46 4.04 0.75 -6.96
CA PHE A 46 3.80 0.21 -5.61
C PHE A 46 5.08 0.20 -4.76
N LEU A 47 6.23 -0.12 -5.38
CA LEU A 47 7.52 -0.12 -4.74
C LEU A 47 7.95 1.29 -4.32
N THR A 48 7.84 2.26 -5.23
CA THR A 48 8.17 3.67 -4.95
C THR A 48 7.32 4.21 -3.80
N PHE A 49 6.00 3.97 -3.84
CA PHE A 49 5.10 4.29 -2.74
C PHE A 49 5.59 3.69 -1.42
N GLN A 50 5.90 2.40 -1.41
CA GLN A 50 6.31 1.70 -0.18
C GLN A 50 7.63 2.25 0.39
N GLN A 51 8.60 2.56 -0.47
CA GLN A 51 9.87 3.15 -0.06
C GLN A 51 9.69 4.53 0.59
N GLN A 52 8.90 5.39 -0.04
CA GLN A 52 8.60 6.73 0.48
C GLN A 52 7.76 6.67 1.77
N PHE A 53 6.80 5.76 1.83
CA PHE A 53 6.01 5.51 3.03
C PHE A 53 6.88 5.03 4.20
N LEU A 54 7.77 4.07 3.94
CA LEU A 54 8.72 3.57 4.94
C LEU A 54 9.64 4.68 5.44
N GLN A 55 10.12 5.56 4.56
CA GLN A 55 10.92 6.71 4.97
C GLN A 55 10.13 7.63 5.90
N THR A 56 8.88 7.94 5.54
CA THR A 56 7.99 8.76 6.38
C THR A 56 7.76 8.12 7.75
N LEU A 57 7.64 6.79 7.80
CA LEU A 57 7.49 6.05 9.05
C LEU A 57 8.77 6.07 9.90
N LYS A 58 9.95 5.97 9.27
CA LYS A 58 11.25 6.12 9.96
C LYS A 58 11.33 7.50 10.60
N ASP A 59 10.99 8.56 9.86
CA ASP A 59 11.00 9.93 10.37
C ASP A 59 10.00 10.09 11.54
N ALA A 60 8.83 9.44 11.45
CA ALA A 60 7.85 9.40 12.53
C ALA A 60 8.36 8.68 13.78
N THR A 61 9.13 7.59 13.64
CA THR A 61 9.69 6.85 14.79
C THR A 61 10.78 7.63 15.53
N LEU A 62 11.45 8.56 14.84
CA LEU A 62 12.43 9.47 15.42
C LEU A 62 11.79 10.67 16.14
N THR A 63 10.50 10.92 15.88
CA THR A 63 9.75 12.00 16.51
C THR A 63 9.27 11.57 17.90
N GLU A 64 9.44 12.42 18.91
CA GLU A 64 8.91 12.13 20.25
C GLU A 64 7.38 11.95 20.20
N VAL A 65 6.86 10.96 20.92
CA VAL A 65 5.41 10.62 20.91
C VAL A 65 4.53 11.77 21.44
N ASP A 66 5.12 12.65 22.25
CA ASP A 66 4.50 13.87 22.80
C ASP A 66 4.76 15.12 21.94
N ALA A 67 5.40 14.98 20.77
CA ALA A 67 5.58 16.08 19.84
C ALA A 67 4.22 16.64 19.39
N ILE A 68 4.19 17.96 19.19
CA ILE A 68 3.00 18.70 18.78
C ILE A 68 2.45 18.18 17.44
N ALA A 69 3.31 17.68 16.56
CA ALA A 69 2.93 17.11 15.28
C ALA A 69 3.90 16.00 14.84
N PHE A 70 3.33 14.91 14.30
CA PHE A 70 4.07 13.94 13.51
C PHE A 70 4.34 14.50 12.10
N PRO A 71 5.34 13.99 11.37
CA PRO A 71 5.59 14.39 9.99
C PRO A 71 4.32 14.23 9.16
N SER A 72 4.00 15.26 8.37
CA SER A 72 2.86 15.22 7.47
C SER A 72 3.15 14.25 6.33
N ILE A 73 2.26 13.28 6.14
CA ILE A 73 2.36 12.39 4.99
C ILE A 73 1.89 13.20 3.77
N THR A 74 2.83 13.52 2.87
CA THR A 74 2.53 14.36 1.71
C THR A 74 1.71 13.60 0.68
N SER A 75 0.83 14.30 -0.04
CA SER A 75 0.04 13.73 -1.14
C SER A 75 0.90 13.19 -2.29
N ASN A 76 2.15 13.63 -2.35
CA ASN A 76 3.09 13.33 -3.44
C ASN A 76 3.57 11.87 -3.44
N ILE A 77 3.22 11.09 -2.41
CA ILE A 77 3.53 9.65 -2.33
C ILE A 77 2.61 8.84 -3.27
N ILE A 78 1.43 9.37 -3.60
CA ILE A 78 0.49 8.72 -4.52
C ILE A 78 0.72 9.28 -5.93
N PRO A 79 0.85 8.42 -6.97
CA PRO A 79 0.87 8.86 -8.35
C PRO A 79 -0.37 9.68 -8.71
N ASP A 80 -0.20 10.60 -9.65
CA ASP A 80 -1.34 11.34 -10.17
C ASP A 80 -2.30 10.40 -10.95
N GLU A 81 -3.56 10.82 -11.09
CA GLU A 81 -4.57 9.98 -11.75
C GLU A 81 -4.23 9.72 -13.22
N ALA A 82 -3.66 10.69 -13.94
CA ALA A 82 -3.36 10.55 -15.36
C ALA A 82 -2.21 9.55 -15.59
N GLU A 83 -1.15 9.63 -14.78
CA GLU A 83 -0.06 8.66 -14.73
C GLU A 83 -0.60 7.27 -14.43
N TRP A 84 -1.48 7.15 -13.41
CA TRP A 84 -2.06 5.88 -13.05
C TRP A 84 -2.92 5.26 -14.17
N GLN A 85 -3.76 6.05 -14.84
CA GLN A 85 -4.55 5.57 -15.97
C GLN A 85 -3.66 5.09 -17.12
N MET A 86 -2.53 5.76 -17.36
CA MET A 86 -1.54 5.34 -18.36
C MET A 86 -0.93 3.97 -18.03
N VAL A 87 -0.61 3.73 -16.75
CA VAL A 87 -0.11 2.43 -16.27
C VAL A 87 -1.13 1.33 -16.52
N ILE A 88 -2.40 1.53 -16.13
CA ILE A 88 -3.47 0.56 -16.37
C ILE A 88 -3.67 0.29 -17.86
N ALA A 89 -3.78 1.35 -18.67
CA ALA A 89 -4.02 1.22 -20.10
C ALA A 89 -2.88 0.47 -20.81
N THR A 90 -1.63 0.72 -20.39
CA THR A 90 -0.46 0.00 -20.90
C THR A 90 -0.52 -1.47 -20.50
N TYR A 91 -0.80 -1.77 -19.23
CA TYR A 91 -0.90 -3.14 -18.74
C TYR A 91 -2.00 -3.94 -19.45
N ALA A 92 -3.19 -3.35 -19.62
CA ALA A 92 -4.33 -4.00 -20.26
C ALA A 92 -4.06 -4.40 -21.72
N LYS A 93 -3.16 -3.69 -22.41
CA LYS A 93 -2.76 -3.99 -23.79
C LYS A 93 -1.67 -5.04 -23.89
N THR A 94 -0.80 -5.15 -22.89
CA THR A 94 0.43 -5.96 -22.96
C THR A 94 0.36 -7.28 -22.21
N ILE A 95 -0.65 -7.47 -21.34
CA ILE A 95 -0.82 -8.69 -20.55
C ILE A 95 -1.07 -9.93 -21.41
N GLN A 96 -0.24 -10.96 -21.22
CA GLN A 96 -0.36 -12.25 -21.95
C GLN A 96 -0.86 -13.40 -21.06
N ASP A 97 -0.35 -13.50 -19.82
CA ASP A 97 -0.74 -14.52 -18.84
C ASP A 97 -1.42 -13.89 -17.60
N PRO A 98 -2.73 -13.63 -17.66
CA PRO A 98 -3.44 -12.97 -16.56
C PRO A 98 -3.53 -13.82 -15.29
N ALA A 99 -3.47 -15.15 -15.39
CA ALA A 99 -3.61 -16.05 -14.24
C ALA A 99 -2.37 -16.00 -13.35
N GLN A 100 -1.18 -16.05 -13.96
CA GLN A 100 0.08 -15.92 -13.20
C GLN A 100 0.19 -14.55 -12.52
N GLN A 101 -0.18 -13.48 -13.21
CA GLN A 101 -0.11 -12.12 -12.63
C GLN A 101 -1.17 -11.89 -11.54
N PHE A 102 -2.31 -12.56 -11.62
CA PHE A 102 -3.38 -12.45 -10.62
C PHE A 102 -2.89 -12.79 -9.21
N LEU A 103 -2.20 -13.93 -9.02
CA LEU A 103 -1.74 -14.34 -7.69
C LEU A 103 -0.76 -13.33 -7.08
N ARG A 104 0.13 -12.77 -7.90
CA ARG A 104 1.09 -11.73 -7.46
C ARG A 104 0.37 -10.48 -7.02
N LEU A 105 -0.51 -9.95 -7.87
CA LEU A 105 -1.29 -8.76 -7.56
C LEU A 105 -2.21 -8.99 -6.34
N TRP A 106 -2.75 -10.20 -6.16
CA TRP A 106 -3.56 -10.54 -5.00
C TRP A 106 -2.75 -10.52 -3.70
N LEU A 107 -1.51 -11.02 -3.74
CA LEU A 107 -0.59 -10.93 -2.62
C LEU A 107 -0.26 -9.47 -2.29
N VAL A 108 0.08 -8.66 -3.29
CA VAL A 108 0.36 -7.23 -3.15
C VAL A 108 -0.86 -6.50 -2.55
N ASN A 109 -2.06 -6.78 -3.06
CA ASN A 109 -3.30 -6.22 -2.53
C ASN A 109 -3.49 -6.59 -1.05
N SER A 110 -3.28 -7.87 -0.72
CA SER A 110 -3.40 -8.38 0.64
C SER A 110 -2.44 -7.70 1.62
N ILE A 111 -1.23 -7.35 1.18
CA ILE A 111 -0.26 -6.58 1.98
C ILE A 111 -0.84 -5.19 2.31
N PHE A 112 -1.33 -4.47 1.30
CA PHE A 112 -1.91 -3.13 1.51
C PHE A 112 -3.18 -3.16 2.35
N GLU A 113 -4.07 -4.12 2.15
CA GLU A 113 -5.30 -4.24 2.94
C GLU A 113 -5.02 -4.56 4.42
N LYS A 114 -4.14 -5.53 4.68
CA LYS A 114 -3.80 -5.92 6.06
C LYS A 114 -3.08 -4.81 6.80
N THR A 115 -2.17 -4.10 6.13
CA THR A 115 -1.46 -2.96 6.73
C THR A 115 -2.38 -1.76 6.95
N ALA A 116 -3.32 -1.48 6.04
CA ALA A 116 -4.36 -0.49 6.26
C ALA A 116 -5.22 -0.81 7.50
N ALA A 117 -5.63 -2.07 7.66
CA ALA A 117 -6.39 -2.52 8.82
C ALA A 117 -5.59 -2.39 10.12
N PHE A 118 -4.30 -2.73 10.10
CA PHE A 118 -3.39 -2.51 11.24
C PHE A 118 -3.35 -1.03 11.65
N TYR A 119 -3.08 -0.11 10.72
CA TYR A 119 -3.02 1.31 11.05
C TYR A 119 -4.36 1.86 11.54
N ARG A 120 -5.48 1.37 10.99
CA ARG A 120 -6.81 1.73 11.49
C ARG A 120 -6.97 1.32 12.95
N GLN A 121 -6.51 0.12 13.31
CA GLN A 121 -6.54 -0.37 14.69
C GLN A 121 -5.63 0.45 15.61
N VAL A 122 -4.43 0.84 15.15
CA VAL A 122 -3.53 1.74 15.89
C VAL A 122 -4.19 3.10 16.12
N SER A 123 -4.86 3.65 15.11
CA SER A 123 -5.56 4.93 15.20
C SER A 123 -6.70 4.91 16.23
N ILE A 124 -7.47 3.81 16.29
CA ILE A 124 -8.55 3.68 17.27
C ILE A 124 -8.02 3.48 18.69
N SER A 125 -6.92 2.72 18.83
CA SER A 125 -6.42 2.27 20.14
C SER A 125 -5.34 3.16 20.76
N SER A 126 -4.89 4.21 20.08
CA SER A 126 -3.87 5.13 20.61
C SER A 126 -4.48 6.24 21.47
N ALA A 127 -3.81 6.56 22.57
CA ALA A 127 -4.21 7.66 23.45
C ALA A 127 -3.70 9.03 22.93
N SER A 128 -2.57 9.05 22.22
CA SER A 128 -1.98 10.28 21.68
C SER A 128 -2.74 10.74 20.43
N PRO A 129 -3.34 11.95 20.42
CA PRO A 129 -4.05 12.48 19.25
C PRO A 129 -3.18 12.53 17.99
N ALA A 130 -1.90 12.85 18.14
CA ALA A 130 -0.96 12.94 17.03
C ALA A 130 -0.72 11.56 16.38
N VAL A 131 -0.50 10.53 17.20
CA VAL A 131 -0.37 9.14 16.73
C VAL A 131 -1.67 8.66 16.06
N ARG A 132 -2.84 9.02 16.61
CA ARG A 132 -4.13 8.65 16.00
C ARG A 132 -4.29 9.25 14.61
N LEU A 133 -3.95 10.53 14.45
CA LEU A 133 -4.01 11.23 13.18
C LEU A 133 -3.05 10.62 12.16
N PHE A 134 -1.78 10.43 12.55
CA PHE A 134 -0.77 9.79 11.71
C PHE A 134 -1.22 8.41 11.24
N ALA A 135 -1.65 7.54 12.17
CA ALA A 135 -2.12 6.20 11.83
C ALA A 135 -3.39 6.22 10.97
N SER A 136 -4.31 7.16 11.18
CA SER A 136 -5.49 7.29 10.32
C SER A 136 -5.10 7.65 8.90
N SER A 137 -4.19 8.62 8.73
CA SER A 137 -3.69 9.02 7.41
C SER A 137 -2.96 7.87 6.72
N SER A 138 -2.11 7.14 7.44
CA SER A 138 -1.44 5.94 6.94
C SER A 138 -2.42 4.88 6.46
N ALA A 139 -3.50 4.63 7.21
CA ALA A 139 -4.54 3.68 6.82
C ALA A 139 -5.23 4.08 5.50
N GLU A 140 -5.54 5.37 5.33
CA GLU A 140 -6.18 5.86 4.10
C GLU A 140 -5.24 5.76 2.89
N LEU A 141 -3.96 6.09 3.04
CA LEU A 141 -2.98 5.95 1.95
C LEU A 141 -2.83 4.50 1.51
N LYS A 142 -2.70 3.57 2.47
CA LYS A 142 -2.64 2.13 2.18
C LYS A 142 -3.91 1.63 1.49
N LYS A 143 -5.07 2.14 1.90
CA LYS A 143 -6.36 1.82 1.25
C LYS A 143 -6.45 2.36 -0.18
N ILE A 144 -5.93 3.55 -0.45
CA ILE A 144 -5.84 4.08 -1.82
C ILE A 144 -4.96 3.16 -2.66
N MET A 145 -3.80 2.75 -2.16
CA MET A 145 -2.92 1.83 -2.89
C MET A 145 -3.55 0.45 -3.10
N ALA A 146 -4.25 -0.11 -2.12
CA ALA A 146 -5.02 -1.34 -2.31
C ALA A 146 -6.02 -1.21 -3.47
N ARG A 147 -6.78 -0.11 -3.53
CA ARG A 147 -7.70 0.15 -4.66
C ARG A 147 -6.97 0.25 -6.01
N ARG A 148 -5.77 0.83 -6.04
CA ARG A 148 -4.95 0.88 -7.27
C ARG A 148 -4.56 -0.54 -7.70
N VAL A 149 -4.09 -1.37 -6.78
CA VAL A 149 -3.80 -2.78 -7.06
C VAL A 149 -5.06 -3.53 -7.54
N GLU A 150 -6.21 -3.28 -6.91
CA GLU A 150 -7.50 -3.86 -7.30
C GLU A 150 -7.88 -3.49 -8.74
N SER A 151 -7.63 -2.25 -9.17
CA SER A 151 -7.87 -1.86 -10.56
C SER A 151 -7.02 -2.65 -11.55
N VAL A 152 -5.76 -2.97 -11.22
CA VAL A 152 -4.91 -3.84 -12.04
C VAL A 152 -5.40 -5.29 -11.98
N LEU A 153 -5.81 -5.79 -10.82
CA LEU A 153 -6.43 -7.11 -10.66
C LEU A 153 -7.66 -7.27 -11.55
N ARG A 154 -8.52 -6.24 -11.64
CA ARG A 154 -9.70 -6.25 -12.49
C ARG A 154 -9.35 -6.43 -13.96
N VAL A 155 -8.22 -5.88 -14.43
CA VAL A 155 -7.71 -6.15 -15.78
C VAL A 155 -7.39 -7.64 -15.97
N CYS A 156 -6.68 -8.26 -15.00
CA CYS A 156 -6.39 -9.71 -15.05
C CYS A 156 -7.67 -10.55 -15.08
N ILE A 157 -8.62 -10.22 -14.21
CA ILE A 157 -9.91 -10.90 -14.10
C ILE A 157 -10.65 -10.80 -15.44
N ASN A 158 -10.81 -9.59 -15.97
CA ASN A 158 -11.52 -9.35 -17.23
C ASN A 158 -10.85 -10.08 -18.40
N LYS A 159 -9.51 -10.06 -18.49
CA LYS A 159 -8.76 -10.79 -19.52
C LYS A 159 -8.87 -12.30 -19.38
N SER A 160 -8.93 -12.81 -18.16
CA SER A 160 -9.16 -14.24 -17.92
C SER A 160 -10.57 -14.65 -18.36
N TRP A 161 -11.57 -13.83 -18.04
CA TRP A 161 -12.94 -14.06 -18.49
C TRP A 161 -13.08 -14.00 -20.01
N GLU A 162 -12.45 -13.02 -20.67
CA GLU A 162 -12.43 -12.89 -22.13
C GLU A 162 -11.94 -14.19 -22.81
N LYS A 163 -10.86 -14.79 -22.28
CA LYS A 163 -10.34 -16.08 -22.76
C LYS A 163 -11.32 -17.25 -22.58
N LEU A 164 -12.21 -17.18 -21.60
CA LEU A 164 -13.25 -18.17 -21.34
C LEU A 164 -14.55 -17.91 -22.12
N GLY A 165 -14.60 -16.84 -22.93
CA GLY A 165 -15.79 -16.47 -23.71
C GLY A 165 -16.87 -15.72 -22.92
N PHE A 166 -16.57 -15.28 -21.69
CA PHE A 166 -17.44 -14.43 -20.89
C PHE A 166 -16.79 -13.06 -20.80
N CYS A 167 -17.34 -11.98 -21.36
CA CYS A 167 -16.81 -10.64 -21.09
C CYS A 167 -17.79 -9.91 -20.18
N PRO A 168 -17.60 -9.94 -18.84
CA PRO A 168 -18.60 -9.39 -17.92
C PRO A 168 -18.70 -7.86 -18.01
N PHE A 169 -17.63 -7.15 -18.40
CA PHE A 169 -17.63 -5.68 -18.54
C PHE A 169 -16.60 -5.21 -19.60
N PRO A 170 -17.01 -4.65 -20.76
CA PRO A 170 -16.07 -3.93 -21.61
C PRO A 170 -15.56 -2.71 -20.85
N LEU A 171 -14.25 -2.63 -20.64
CA LEU A 171 -13.59 -1.42 -20.15
C LEU A 171 -13.59 -0.42 -21.32
N ASN A 172 -14.58 0.49 -21.32
CA ASN A 172 -14.63 1.64 -22.23
C ASN A 172 -13.69 2.74 -21.74
#